data_AF-A0A6P8NVW2-F1
#
_entry.id   AF-A0A6P8NVW2-F1
#
_cell.length_a   1.000
_cell.length_b   1.000
_cell.length_c   1.000
_cell.angle_alpha   90.00
_cell.angle_beta   90.00
_cell.angle_gamma   90.00
#
_symmetry.space_group_name_H-M   'P 1'
#
loop_
_entity.id
_entity.type
_entity.pdbx_description
1 polymer ?
#
loop_
_entity_poly.entity_id
_entity_poly.type
_entity_poly.pdbx_seq_one_letter_code
_entity_poly.pdbx_strand_id
1 'polypeptide(L)'
;MTVRYYASSPEPFKHIRSYKRVVTAKRAVVAIFACWMLAFLVGLTPMFGWNNLHQIKKGEEPNSSQSEFIITCQFETVISMEYMVYFNFFIWVLPPLFLMLVIYLEVFNLIQKQLNKKLSSNSKDPQKYFGKELKIAKSLALILLLFALSWLPLHMINCITLFCPTCKTPMIITYIAIFLTHGNSAMNPIVYAFRIEKFRSTFLQIWKHYFCCKSNKTVNNMNNMNNVSLVNLDSRAVI
;
A
#
# COMPACT_ATOMS: atom_id res chain seq x y z
N MET A 1 -13.74 -4.81 7.54
CA MET A 1 -13.91 -4.80 6.07
C MET A 1 -15.16 -5.54 5.59
N THR A 2 -15.79 -6.39 6.42
CA THR A 2 -16.98 -7.17 6.04
C THR A 2 -18.08 -7.10 7.10
N VAL A 3 -17.99 -6.11 8.00
CA VAL A 3 -18.70 -6.11 9.30
C VAL A 3 -20.12 -5.55 9.19
N ARG A 4 -20.43 -4.79 8.13
CA ARG A 4 -21.81 -4.35 7.81
C ARG A 4 -22.34 -4.93 6.50
N TYR A 5 -21.47 -5.62 5.75
CA TYR A 5 -21.67 -6.15 4.41
C TYR A 5 -22.81 -7.19 4.28
N TYR A 6 -23.13 -7.91 5.35
CA TYR A 6 -24.03 -9.08 5.26
C TYR A 6 -25.33 -8.95 6.03
N ALA A 7 -25.58 -7.92 6.83
CA ALA A 7 -26.78 -7.82 7.69
C ALA A 7 -28.12 -7.65 6.94
N SER A 8 -28.12 -7.65 5.60
CA SER A 8 -29.28 -7.26 4.78
C SER A 8 -29.51 -8.19 3.58
N SER A 9 -29.04 -9.45 3.67
CA SER A 9 -29.35 -10.56 2.76
C SER A 9 -30.10 -11.62 3.57
N PRO A 10 -31.08 -12.38 3.02
CA PRO A 10 -31.96 -13.25 3.82
C PRO A 10 -31.28 -14.43 4.54
N GLU A 11 -29.98 -14.66 4.33
CA GLU A 11 -29.15 -15.62 5.09
C GLU A 11 -27.85 -14.96 5.63
N PRO A 12 -27.95 -13.96 6.51
CA PRO A 12 -26.81 -13.09 6.86
C PRO A 12 -25.90 -13.74 7.92
N PHE A 13 -26.42 -14.65 8.74
CA PHE A 13 -25.77 -15.10 9.97
C PHE A 13 -24.73 -16.22 9.77
N LYS A 14 -24.92 -17.11 8.80
CA LYS A 14 -24.08 -18.32 8.63
C LYS A 14 -22.68 -17.97 8.10
N HIS A 15 -22.60 -17.05 7.14
CA HIS A 15 -21.33 -16.58 6.56
C HIS A 15 -20.55 -15.63 7.49
N ILE A 16 -21.21 -14.76 8.25
CA ILE A 16 -20.54 -13.87 9.23
C ILE A 16 -19.88 -14.69 10.35
N ARG A 17 -20.59 -15.71 10.85
CA ARG A 17 -20.09 -16.59 11.91
C ARG A 17 -18.94 -17.45 11.38
N SER A 18 -19.02 -17.93 10.13
CA SER A 18 -17.92 -18.64 9.47
C SER A 18 -16.70 -17.75 9.21
N TYR A 19 -16.87 -16.49 8.73
CA TYR A 19 -15.76 -15.57 8.48
C TYR A 19 -15.01 -15.20 9.77
N LYS A 20 -15.71 -14.83 10.85
CA LYS A 20 -15.07 -14.56 12.15
C LYS A 20 -14.45 -15.81 12.78
N ARG A 21 -14.97 -17.00 12.47
CA ARG A 21 -14.42 -18.30 12.90
C ARG A 21 -13.20 -18.72 12.08
N VAL A 22 -13.13 -18.34 10.81
CA VAL A 22 -12.08 -18.75 9.86
C VAL A 22 -10.93 -17.75 9.81
N VAL A 23 -11.21 -16.44 9.84
CA VAL A 23 -10.22 -15.35 9.81
C VAL A 23 -9.96 -14.87 11.23
N THR A 24 -8.96 -15.48 11.87
CA THR A 24 -8.53 -15.14 13.23
C THR A 24 -7.22 -14.34 13.19
N ALA A 25 -6.97 -13.53 14.23
CA ALA A 25 -5.73 -12.76 14.34
C ALA A 25 -4.48 -13.65 14.30
N LYS A 26 -4.51 -14.82 14.96
CA LYS A 26 -3.41 -15.80 14.94
C LYS A 26 -3.11 -16.27 13.51
N ARG A 27 -4.13 -16.61 12.72
CA ARG A 27 -3.95 -17.03 11.33
C ARG A 27 -3.44 -15.89 10.44
N ALA A 28 -3.90 -14.66 10.66
CA ALA A 28 -3.42 -13.49 9.95
C ALA A 28 -1.94 -13.22 10.23
N VAL A 29 -1.51 -13.32 11.49
CA VAL A 29 -0.10 -13.17 11.89
C VAL A 29 0.77 -14.25 11.23
N VAL A 30 0.34 -15.51 11.27
CA VAL A 30 1.04 -16.61 10.59
C VAL A 30 1.16 -16.35 9.07
N ALA A 31 0.09 -15.89 8.43
CA ALA A 31 0.12 -15.55 7.00
C ALA A 31 1.10 -14.39 6.71
N ILE A 32 1.15 -13.35 7.55
CA ILE A 32 2.11 -12.25 7.41
C ILE A 32 3.55 -12.77 7.49
N PHE A 33 3.87 -13.57 8.51
CA PHE A 33 5.20 -14.16 8.64
C PHE A 33 5.55 -15.05 7.44
N ALA A 34 4.61 -15.86 6.95
CA ALA A 34 4.83 -16.68 5.76
C ALA A 34 5.12 -15.82 4.52
N CYS A 35 4.39 -14.72 4.31
CA CYS A 35 4.66 -13.78 3.22
C CYS A 35 6.04 -13.14 3.32
N TRP A 36 6.49 -12.76 4.52
CA TRP A 36 7.83 -12.23 4.73
C TRP A 36 8.91 -13.26 4.41
N MET A 37 8.77 -14.49 4.92
CA MET A 37 9.72 -15.57 4.63
C MET A 37 9.81 -15.87 3.14
N LEU A 38 8.66 -15.89 2.46
CA LEU A 38 8.60 -16.09 1.01
C LEU A 38 9.26 -14.93 0.25
N ALA A 39 9.04 -13.69 0.68
CA ALA A 39 9.68 -12.51 0.10
C ALA A 39 11.21 -12.54 0.26
N PHE A 40 11.71 -12.99 1.41
CA PHE A 40 13.15 -13.20 1.63
C PHE A 40 13.71 -14.30 0.73
N LEU A 41 13.02 -15.43 0.63
CA LEU A 41 13.44 -16.55 -0.20
C LEU A 41 13.55 -16.14 -1.67
N VAL A 42 12.50 -15.49 -2.19
CA VAL A 42 12.49 -14.96 -3.56
C VAL A 42 13.59 -13.91 -3.71
N GLY A 43 13.65 -12.90 -2.85
CA GLY A 43 14.62 -11.81 -2.94
C GLY A 43 16.10 -12.24 -2.85
N LEU A 44 16.40 -13.29 -2.09
CA LEU A 44 17.77 -13.80 -1.91
C LEU A 44 18.14 -14.89 -2.93
N THR A 45 17.23 -15.31 -3.81
CA THR A 45 17.50 -16.32 -4.83
C THR A 45 18.76 -16.02 -5.68
N PRO A 46 19.03 -14.77 -6.11
CA PRO A 46 20.27 -14.45 -6.82
C PRO A 46 21.54 -14.69 -5.98
N MET A 47 21.48 -14.59 -4.66
CA MET A 47 22.61 -14.85 -3.77
C MET A 47 22.93 -16.35 -3.64
N PHE A 48 21.94 -17.23 -3.86
CA PHE A 48 22.14 -18.69 -3.83
C PHE A 48 22.74 -19.26 -5.12
N GLY A 49 23.03 -18.42 -6.12
CA GLY A 49 23.78 -18.81 -7.32
C GLY A 49 23.14 -18.40 -8.64
N TRP A 50 21.92 -17.87 -8.65
CA TRP A 50 21.27 -17.39 -9.88
C TRP A 50 21.66 -15.93 -10.18
N ASN A 51 22.95 -15.71 -10.43
CA ASN A 51 23.54 -14.40 -10.74
C ASN A 51 24.53 -14.51 -11.91
N ASN A 52 24.96 -13.36 -12.43
CA ASN A 52 25.84 -13.34 -13.61
C ASN A 52 27.34 -13.50 -13.27
N LEU A 53 27.70 -13.78 -12.01
CA LEU A 53 29.11 -13.83 -11.56
C LEU A 53 29.96 -14.80 -12.38
N HIS A 54 29.40 -15.96 -12.73
CA HIS A 54 30.11 -16.97 -13.52
C HIS A 54 30.32 -16.55 -14.99
N GLN A 55 29.39 -15.77 -15.57
CA GLN A 55 29.58 -15.21 -16.91
C GLN A 55 30.65 -14.10 -16.89
N ILE A 56 30.63 -13.24 -15.88
CA ILE A 56 31.64 -12.17 -15.73
C ILE A 56 33.04 -12.76 -15.59
N LYS A 57 33.21 -13.81 -14.76
CA LYS A 57 34.50 -14.50 -14.57
C LYS A 57 35.04 -15.21 -15.82
N LYS A 58 34.19 -15.55 -16.80
CA LYS A 58 34.59 -16.22 -18.05
C LYS A 58 34.94 -15.25 -19.19
N GLY A 59 34.48 -14.00 -19.11
CA GLY A 59 34.72 -12.98 -20.12
C GLY A 59 36.08 -12.27 -20.00
N GLU A 60 36.86 -12.58 -18.96
CA GLU A 60 38.18 -11.99 -18.71
C GLU A 60 39.27 -12.90 -19.32
N GLU A 61 40.11 -12.35 -20.20
CA GLU A 61 41.27 -13.08 -20.75
C GLU A 61 42.27 -13.45 -19.64
N PRO A 62 42.95 -14.62 -19.71
CA PRO A 62 43.83 -15.12 -18.66
C PRO A 62 45.16 -14.33 -18.49
N ASN A 63 45.33 -13.18 -19.15
CA ASN A 63 46.62 -12.52 -19.31
C ASN A 63 46.83 -11.25 -18.44
N SER A 64 46.01 -11.00 -17.42
CA SER A 64 46.33 -9.99 -16.40
C SER A 64 46.43 -10.62 -15.02
N SER A 65 47.67 -10.90 -14.63
CA SER A 65 48.09 -11.19 -13.28
C SER A 65 47.50 -10.18 -12.27
N GLN A 66 46.70 -10.70 -11.32
CA GLN A 66 46.34 -10.03 -10.06
C GLN A 66 45.80 -8.60 -10.17
N SER A 67 44.89 -8.34 -11.10
CA SER A 67 43.97 -7.19 -10.98
C SER A 67 42.88 -7.52 -9.96
N GLU A 68 42.71 -6.67 -8.95
CA GLU A 68 41.58 -6.69 -8.03
C GLU A 68 40.28 -6.72 -8.85
N PHE A 69 39.44 -7.74 -8.65
CA PHE A 69 38.20 -7.92 -9.41
C PHE A 69 37.17 -6.86 -8.99
N ILE A 70 37.29 -5.66 -9.57
CA ILE A 70 36.43 -4.51 -9.28
C ILE A 70 35.24 -4.55 -10.25
N ILE A 71 34.07 -4.95 -9.73
CA ILE A 71 32.80 -4.90 -10.48
C ILE A 71 32.15 -3.53 -10.26
N THR A 72 31.76 -2.86 -11.34
CA THR A 72 30.87 -1.70 -11.25
C THR A 72 29.47 -2.16 -10.82
N CYS A 73 29.00 -1.64 -9.68
CA CYS A 73 27.72 -2.03 -9.09
C CYS A 73 26.55 -1.48 -9.92
N GLN A 74 26.16 -2.25 -10.94
CA GLN A 74 25.00 -1.98 -11.78
C GLN A 74 24.04 -3.16 -11.68
N PHE A 75 22.74 -2.88 -11.60
CA PHE A 75 21.73 -3.92 -11.37
C PHE A 75 21.76 -5.01 -12.45
N GLU A 76 21.85 -4.60 -13.72
CA GLU A 76 21.83 -5.51 -14.87
C GLU A 76 23.11 -6.37 -14.99
N THR A 77 24.22 -5.90 -14.41
CA THR A 77 25.49 -6.65 -14.45
C THR A 77 25.48 -7.76 -13.42
N VAL A 78 24.96 -7.52 -12.21
CA VAL A 78 24.99 -8.50 -11.12
C VAL A 78 23.79 -9.43 -11.08
N ILE A 79 22.60 -8.96 -11.50
CA ILE A 79 21.36 -9.73 -11.48
C ILE A 79 20.98 -10.17 -12.90
N SER A 80 20.65 -11.45 -13.05
CA SER A 80 20.22 -12.01 -14.33
C SER A 80 18.84 -11.48 -14.75
N MET A 81 18.73 -11.03 -16.00
CA MET A 81 17.44 -10.62 -16.58
C MET A 81 16.47 -11.78 -16.72
N GLU A 82 16.96 -13.00 -16.95
CA GLU A 82 16.11 -14.21 -16.98
C GLU A 82 15.44 -14.44 -15.64
N TYR A 83 16.19 -14.28 -14.54
CA TYR A 83 15.64 -14.35 -13.20
C TYR A 83 14.58 -13.26 -12.98
N MET A 84 14.86 -12.02 -13.38
CA MET A 84 13.94 -10.90 -13.17
C MET A 84 12.64 -11.03 -13.99
N VAL A 85 12.70 -11.58 -15.20
CA VAL A 85 11.52 -11.70 -16.07
C VAL A 85 10.76 -12.99 -15.79
N TYR A 86 11.40 -14.15 -15.90
CA TYR A 86 10.68 -15.43 -15.81
C TYR A 86 10.29 -15.75 -14.37
N PHE A 87 11.25 -15.69 -13.45
CA PHE A 87 10.98 -16.07 -12.07
C PHE A 87 10.27 -14.94 -11.31
N ASN A 88 10.87 -13.75 -11.26
CA ASN A 88 10.29 -12.66 -10.47
C ASN A 88 9.00 -12.12 -11.10
N PHE A 89 9.03 -11.68 -12.36
CA PHE A 89 7.86 -11.04 -12.96
C PHE A 89 6.74 -12.04 -13.29
N PHE A 90 6.99 -13.09 -14.07
CA PHE A 90 5.92 -13.99 -14.53
C PHE A 90 5.41 -14.98 -13.49
N ILE A 91 6.22 -15.42 -12.52
CA ILE A 91 5.75 -16.35 -11.47
C ILE A 91 5.29 -15.59 -10.22
N TRP A 92 6.04 -14.58 -9.77
CA TRP A 92 5.78 -13.96 -8.46
C TRP A 92 5.02 -12.63 -8.51
N VAL A 93 5.02 -11.89 -9.62
CA VAL A 93 4.34 -10.59 -9.70
C VAL A 93 3.04 -10.67 -10.51
N LEU A 94 3.11 -11.21 -11.73
CA LEU A 94 1.98 -11.24 -12.66
C LEU A 94 0.80 -12.09 -12.15
N PRO A 95 1.00 -13.31 -11.59
CA PRO A 95 -0.12 -14.13 -11.14
C PRO A 95 -0.86 -13.54 -9.93
N PRO A 96 -0.19 -13.03 -8.88
CA PRO A 96 -0.87 -12.29 -7.82
C PRO A 96 -1.61 -11.04 -8.32
N LEU A 97 -1.03 -10.27 -9.26
CA LEU A 97 -1.73 -9.12 -9.85
C LEU A 97 -3.00 -9.53 -10.60
N PHE A 98 -2.93 -10.59 -11.40
CA PHE A 98 -4.08 -11.13 -12.12
C PHE A 98 -5.16 -11.68 -11.17
N LEU A 99 -4.77 -12.48 -10.19
CA LEU A 99 -5.68 -13.03 -9.19
C LEU A 99 -6.40 -11.90 -8.43
N MET A 100 -5.65 -10.88 -8.02
CA MET A 100 -6.22 -9.72 -7.36
C MET A 100 -7.22 -9.01 -8.27
N LEU A 101 -6.87 -8.75 -9.54
CA LEU A 101 -7.80 -8.14 -10.50
C LEU A 101 -9.11 -8.93 -10.63
N VAL A 102 -9.03 -10.26 -10.80
CA VAL A 102 -10.21 -11.13 -10.87
C VAL A 102 -11.07 -11.01 -9.62
N ILE A 103 -10.47 -11.10 -8.42
CA ILE A 103 -11.19 -10.95 -7.15
C ILE A 103 -11.90 -9.59 -7.07
N TYR A 104 -11.25 -8.50 -7.49
CA TYR A 104 -11.90 -7.17 -7.48
C TYR A 104 -13.02 -7.04 -8.48
N LEU A 105 -12.89 -7.63 -9.68
CA LEU A 105 -13.96 -7.66 -10.67
C LEU A 105 -15.15 -8.46 -10.16
N GLU A 106 -14.92 -9.61 -9.53
CA GLU A 106 -15.97 -10.40 -8.88
C GLU A 106 -16.67 -9.61 -7.78
N VAL A 107 -15.90 -8.98 -6.89
CA VAL A 107 -16.45 -8.13 -5.82
C VAL A 107 -17.28 -6.98 -6.41
N PHE A 108 -16.79 -6.30 -7.45
CA PHE A 108 -17.51 -5.22 -8.10
C PHE A 108 -18.82 -5.70 -8.74
N ASN A 109 -18.77 -6.81 -9.46
CA ASN A 109 -19.94 -7.43 -10.09
C ASN A 109 -20.97 -7.88 -9.06
N LEU A 110 -20.53 -8.47 -7.94
CA LEU A 110 -21.41 -8.86 -6.84
C LEU A 110 -22.11 -7.65 -6.23
N ILE A 111 -21.40 -6.55 -5.99
CA ILE A 111 -21.98 -5.31 -5.47
C ILE A 111 -23.02 -4.75 -6.43
N GLN A 112 -22.70 -4.66 -7.72
CA GLN A 112 -23.63 -4.14 -8.75
C GLN A 112 -24.92 -4.98 -8.82
N LYS A 113 -24.80 -6.31 -8.81
CA LYS A 113 -25.96 -7.21 -8.78
C LYS A 113 -26.83 -6.99 -7.54
N GLN A 114 -26.23 -6.75 -6.37
CA GLN A 114 -26.97 -6.51 -5.13
C GLN A 114 -27.64 -5.13 -5.09
N LEU A 115 -27.02 -4.10 -5.66
CA LEU A 115 -27.61 -2.77 -5.83
C LEU A 115 -28.85 -2.85 -6.74
N ASN A 116 -28.73 -3.50 -7.90
CA ASN A 116 -29.83 -3.62 -8.86
C ASN A 116 -31.03 -4.41 -8.28
N LYS A 117 -30.79 -5.49 -7.52
CA LYS A 117 -31.87 -6.24 -6.87
C LYS A 117 -32.63 -5.42 -5.82
N LYS A 118 -31.95 -4.54 -5.07
CA LYS A 118 -32.58 -3.73 -4.02
C LYS A 118 -33.26 -2.48 -4.55
N LEU A 119 -32.80 -1.92 -5.67
CA LEU A 119 -33.52 -0.87 -6.40
C LEU A 119 -34.87 -1.36 -6.92
N SER A 120 -34.95 -2.63 -7.36
CA SER A 120 -36.21 -3.26 -7.79
C SER A 120 -37.18 -3.56 -6.63
N SER A 121 -36.68 -3.74 -5.42
CA SER A 121 -37.48 -4.00 -4.21
C SER A 121 -37.52 -2.73 -3.35
N ASN A 122 -38.37 -1.75 -3.67
CA ASN A 122 -38.76 -0.49 -2.98
C ASN A 122 -38.27 -0.27 -1.52
N SER A 123 -36.98 -0.41 -1.26
CA SER A 123 -36.39 -0.41 0.08
C SER A 123 -35.73 0.93 0.29
N LYS A 124 -35.95 1.52 1.48
CA LYS A 124 -35.44 2.84 1.83
C LYS A 124 -33.90 2.81 1.84
N ASP A 125 -33.31 3.47 0.85
CA ASP A 125 -31.91 3.89 0.75
C ASP A 125 -30.81 2.79 0.74
N PRO A 126 -30.84 1.84 -0.24
CA PRO A 126 -29.79 0.84 -0.43
C PRO A 126 -28.40 1.47 -0.73
N GLN A 127 -28.38 2.63 -1.39
CA GLN A 127 -27.16 3.35 -1.78
C GLN A 127 -26.26 3.67 -0.57
N LYS A 128 -26.86 4.02 0.58
CA LYS A 128 -26.15 4.47 1.79
C LYS A 128 -25.45 3.32 2.55
N TYR A 129 -26.00 2.10 2.48
CA TYR A 129 -25.41 0.93 3.16
C TYR A 129 -24.24 0.36 2.36
N PHE A 130 -24.42 0.17 1.04
CA PHE A 130 -23.37 -0.36 0.16
C PHE A 130 -22.32 0.69 -0.22
N GLY A 131 -22.66 1.98 -0.21
CA GLY A 131 -21.74 3.05 -0.56
C GLY A 131 -20.47 3.09 0.30
N LYS A 132 -20.56 2.74 1.60
CA LYS A 132 -19.39 2.66 2.49
C LYS A 132 -18.47 1.50 2.14
N GLU A 133 -19.05 0.34 1.87
CA GLU A 133 -18.31 -0.87 1.52
C GLU A 133 -17.68 -0.74 0.11
N LEU A 134 -18.41 -0.16 -0.84
CA LEU A 134 -17.90 0.19 -2.17
C LEU A 134 -16.76 1.23 -2.10
N LYS A 135 -16.87 2.23 -1.21
CA LYS A 135 -15.80 3.21 -1.00
C LYS A 135 -14.51 2.55 -0.51
N ILE A 136 -14.60 1.53 0.35
CA ILE A 136 -13.44 0.76 0.81
C ILE A 136 -12.87 -0.09 -0.33
N ALA A 137 -13.70 -0.86 -1.03
CA ALA A 137 -13.26 -1.70 -2.16
C ALA A 137 -12.62 -0.86 -3.28
N LYS A 138 -13.21 0.29 -3.63
CA LYS A 138 -12.66 1.25 -4.61
C LYS A 138 -11.34 1.86 -4.15
N SER A 139 -11.15 2.04 -2.84
CA SER A 139 -9.86 2.50 -2.31
C SER A 139 -8.79 1.41 -2.40
N LEU A 140 -9.13 0.17 -2.10
CA LEU A 140 -8.20 -0.96 -2.24
C LEU A 140 -7.83 -1.22 -3.72
N ALA A 141 -8.80 -1.18 -4.62
CA ALA A 141 -8.56 -1.30 -6.05
C ALA A 141 -7.67 -0.16 -6.57
N LEU A 142 -7.85 1.06 -6.08
CA LEU A 142 -6.98 2.18 -6.43
C LEU A 142 -5.53 1.93 -5.97
N ILE A 143 -5.32 1.43 -4.75
CA ILE A 143 -3.97 1.13 -4.24
C ILE A 143 -3.28 0.08 -5.11
N LEU A 144 -4.02 -0.94 -5.53
CA LEU A 144 -3.47 -2.00 -6.38
C LEU A 144 -3.20 -1.53 -7.81
N LEU A 145 -4.06 -0.67 -8.35
CA LEU A 145 -3.83 -0.04 -9.64
C LEU A 145 -2.57 0.83 -9.58
N LEU A 146 -2.39 1.61 -8.52
CA LEU A 146 -1.18 2.41 -8.31
C LEU A 146 0.05 1.52 -8.18
N PHE A 147 -0.03 0.42 -7.42
CA PHE A 147 1.06 -0.56 -7.34
C PHE A 147 1.42 -1.10 -8.72
N ALA A 148 0.45 -1.55 -9.51
CA ALA A 148 0.69 -2.03 -10.86
C ALA A 148 1.29 -0.94 -11.76
N LEU A 149 0.70 0.26 -11.78
CA LEU A 149 1.20 1.38 -12.59
C LEU A 149 2.62 1.80 -12.20
N SER A 150 3.00 1.66 -10.94
CA SER A 150 4.33 1.99 -10.47
C SER A 150 5.38 0.94 -10.81
N TRP A 151 5.02 -0.34 -10.80
CA TRP A 151 5.95 -1.45 -11.00
C TRP A 151 6.03 -1.95 -12.44
N LEU A 152 4.92 -1.89 -13.19
CA LEU A 152 4.87 -2.38 -14.57
C LEU A 152 5.90 -1.70 -15.49
N PRO A 153 6.15 -0.38 -15.44
CA PRO A 153 7.14 0.24 -16.32
C PRO A 153 8.54 -0.36 -16.18
N LEU A 154 8.97 -0.64 -14.95
CA LEU A 154 10.28 -1.26 -14.70
C LEU A 154 10.33 -2.71 -15.18
N HIS A 155 9.27 -3.50 -14.92
CA HIS A 155 9.19 -4.88 -15.43
C HIS A 155 9.13 -4.93 -16.96
N MET A 156 8.47 -3.98 -17.61
CA MET A 156 8.44 -3.86 -19.07
C MET A 156 9.82 -3.56 -19.63
N ILE A 157 10.58 -2.65 -19.01
CA ILE A 157 11.98 -2.39 -19.40
C ILE A 157 12.81 -3.67 -19.26
N ASN A 158 12.71 -4.40 -18.15
CA ASN A 158 13.43 -5.67 -17.97
C ASN A 158 13.05 -6.71 -19.04
N CYS A 159 11.78 -6.78 -19.45
CA CYS A 159 11.34 -7.64 -20.55
C CYS A 159 11.97 -7.19 -21.88
N ILE A 160 11.99 -5.89 -22.18
CA ILE A 160 12.61 -5.36 -23.41
C ILE A 160 14.12 -5.67 -23.41
N THR A 161 14.81 -5.45 -22.29
CA THR A 161 16.25 -5.75 -22.17
C THR A 161 16.53 -7.24 -22.38
N LEU A 162 15.64 -8.14 -21.93
CA LEU A 162 15.80 -9.58 -22.14
C LEU A 162 15.47 -10.03 -23.57
N PHE A 163 14.31 -9.64 -24.10
CA PHE A 163 13.80 -10.14 -25.38
C PHE A 163 14.31 -9.36 -26.60
N CYS A 164 14.78 -8.13 -26.41
CA CYS A 164 15.36 -7.29 -27.45
C CYS A 164 16.69 -6.68 -26.97
N PRO A 165 17.79 -7.44 -26.96
CA PRO A 165 19.10 -6.93 -26.54
C PRO A 165 19.63 -5.80 -27.45
N THR A 166 19.12 -5.69 -28.68
CA THR A 166 19.45 -4.59 -29.61
C THR A 166 18.68 -3.30 -29.33
N CYS A 167 17.59 -3.37 -28.55
CA CYS A 167 16.76 -2.22 -28.22
C CYS A 167 17.41 -1.41 -27.09
N LYS A 168 17.93 -0.22 -27.42
CA LYS A 168 18.48 0.68 -26.40
C LYS A 168 17.35 1.44 -25.71
N THR A 169 17.14 1.14 -24.43
CA THR A 169 16.24 1.95 -23.59
C THR A 169 17.01 3.17 -23.07
N PRO A 170 16.55 4.40 -23.31
CA PRO A 170 17.25 5.59 -22.83
C PRO A 170 17.24 5.66 -21.31
N MET A 171 18.39 6.01 -20.71
CA MET A 171 18.56 6.06 -19.25
C MET A 171 17.46 6.86 -18.53
N ILE A 172 17.00 7.96 -19.13
CA ILE A 172 15.96 8.83 -18.56
C ILE A 172 14.68 8.03 -18.25
N ILE A 173 14.26 7.15 -19.16
CA ILE A 173 13.06 6.33 -18.97
C ILE A 173 13.27 5.32 -17.84
N THR A 174 14.45 4.71 -17.77
CA THR A 174 14.83 3.79 -16.69
C THR A 174 14.81 4.50 -15.33
N TYR A 175 15.40 5.69 -15.23
CA TYR A 175 15.37 6.48 -13.99
C TYR A 175 13.95 6.87 -13.57
N ILE A 176 13.12 7.31 -14.51
CA ILE A 176 11.70 7.62 -14.22
C ILE A 176 10.98 6.38 -13.68
N ALA A 177 11.18 5.21 -14.29
CA ALA A 177 10.60 3.96 -13.82
C ALA A 177 11.08 3.60 -12.40
N ILE A 178 12.37 3.75 -12.12
CA ILE A 178 12.95 3.54 -10.78
C ILE A 178 12.32 4.51 -9.77
N PHE A 179 12.30 5.81 -10.07
CA PHE A 179 11.66 6.81 -9.20
C PHE A 179 10.19 6.48 -8.94
N LEU A 180 9.47 6.00 -9.95
CA LEU A 180 8.07 5.61 -9.81
C LEU A 180 7.89 4.41 -8.87
N THR A 181 8.78 3.41 -8.93
CA THR A 181 8.76 2.27 -7.99
C THR A 181 9.04 2.70 -6.55
N HIS A 182 10.00 3.60 -6.32
CA HIS A 182 10.26 4.14 -4.98
C HIS A 182 9.12 5.03 -4.47
N GLY A 183 8.52 5.83 -5.37
CA GLY A 183 7.38 6.69 -5.07
C GLY A 183 6.13 5.93 -4.60
N ASN A 184 5.94 4.68 -5.06
CA ASN A 184 4.82 3.83 -4.63
C ASN A 184 4.73 3.68 -3.09
N SER A 185 5.87 3.60 -2.40
CA SER A 185 5.91 3.52 -0.94
C SER A 185 5.32 4.76 -0.26
N ALA A 186 5.55 5.95 -0.83
CA ALA A 186 5.02 7.23 -0.33
C ALA A 186 3.53 7.42 -0.67
N MET A 187 3.03 6.77 -1.73
CA MET A 187 1.62 6.88 -2.14
C MET A 187 0.66 6.23 -1.16
N ASN A 188 1.06 5.17 -0.45
CA ASN A 188 0.18 4.44 0.44
C ASN A 188 -0.45 5.33 1.54
N PRO A 189 0.32 6.07 2.38
CA PRO A 189 -0.25 7.00 3.36
C PRO A 189 -1.16 8.08 2.75
N ILE A 190 -0.78 8.63 1.60
CA ILE A 190 -1.53 9.68 0.88
C ILE A 190 -2.91 9.13 0.49
N VAL A 191 -2.96 7.96 -0.14
CA VAL A 191 -4.20 7.32 -0.54
C VAL A 191 -5.08 7.04 0.68
N TYR A 192 -4.52 6.56 1.78
CA TYR A 192 -5.30 6.33 3.02
C TYR A 192 -5.86 7.63 3.61
N ALA A 193 -5.05 8.70 3.65
CA ALA A 193 -5.45 10.00 4.19
C ALA A 193 -6.59 10.64 3.38
N PHE A 194 -6.56 10.55 2.04
CA PHE A 194 -7.60 11.12 1.19
C PHE A 194 -8.87 10.26 1.10
N ARG A 195 -8.75 8.94 1.23
CA ARG A 195 -9.87 8.02 0.95
C ARG A 195 -10.58 7.49 2.18
N ILE A 196 -9.89 7.35 3.31
CA ILE A 196 -10.45 6.80 4.54
C ILE A 196 -10.62 7.93 5.56
N GLU A 197 -11.86 8.37 5.76
CA GLU A 197 -12.22 9.46 6.68
C GLU A 197 -11.70 9.26 8.11
N LYS A 198 -11.67 8.00 8.59
CA LYS A 198 -11.12 7.66 9.90
C LYS A 198 -9.62 7.95 9.99
N PHE A 199 -8.84 7.52 9.00
CA PHE A 199 -7.40 7.80 8.95
C PHE A 199 -7.14 9.30 8.85
N ARG A 200 -7.91 10.02 8.01
CA ARG A 200 -7.81 11.48 7.91
C ARG A 200 -8.02 12.17 9.25
N SER A 201 -9.04 11.76 10.00
CA SER A 201 -9.32 12.33 11.32
C SER A 201 -8.18 12.07 12.31
N THR A 202 -7.65 10.84 12.34
CA THR A 202 -6.52 10.48 13.20
C THR A 202 -5.24 11.23 12.81
N PHE A 203 -4.91 11.32 11.52
CA PHE A 203 -3.76 12.11 11.05
C PHE A 203 -3.87 13.57 11.46
N LEU A 204 -5.04 14.19 11.33
CA LEU A 204 -5.28 15.57 11.77
C LEU A 204 -5.19 15.73 13.29
N GLN A 205 -5.61 14.72 14.07
CA GLN A 205 -5.46 14.73 15.52
C GLN A 205 -3.98 14.65 15.93
N ILE A 206 -3.23 13.72 15.34
CA ILE A 206 -1.78 13.58 15.56
C ILE A 206 -1.06 14.87 15.15
N TRP A 207 -1.39 15.43 13.99
CA TRP A 207 -0.82 16.70 13.53
C TRP A 207 -1.09 17.84 14.51
N LYS A 208 -2.33 17.97 14.98
CA LYS A 208 -2.70 19.01 15.95
C LYS A 208 -2.06 18.83 17.33
N HIS A 209 -1.73 17.60 17.72
CA HIS A 209 -1.17 17.31 19.04
C HIS A 209 0.36 17.42 19.06
N TYR A 210 1.04 16.97 17.99
CA TYR A 210 2.50 16.92 17.93
C TYR A 210 3.12 18.05 17.11
N PHE A 211 2.45 18.54 16.07
CA PHE A 211 3.02 19.51 15.13
C PHE A 211 2.40 20.90 15.24
N CYS A 212 1.15 21.02 15.71
CA CYS A 212 0.66 22.31 16.19
C CYS A 212 1.02 22.47 17.67
N CYS A 213 1.99 23.33 17.96
CA CYS A 213 2.11 23.92 19.29
C CYS A 213 0.79 24.66 19.60
N LYS A 214 -0.15 23.99 20.26
CA LYS A 214 -1.18 24.72 21.00
C LYS A 214 -0.43 25.43 22.13
N SER A 215 -0.05 26.68 21.89
CA SER A 215 0.22 27.60 22.99
C SER A 215 -0.98 27.49 23.93
N ASN A 216 -0.71 27.11 25.18
CA ASN A 216 -1.71 26.88 26.21
C ASN A 216 -2.66 28.08 26.28
N LYS A 217 -3.82 27.99 25.62
CA LYS A 217 -4.99 28.84 25.92
C LYS A 217 -5.64 28.34 27.21
N THR A 218 -4.83 28.24 28.26
CA THR A 218 -5.23 27.85 29.62
C THR A 218 -4.50 28.70 30.64
N VAL A 219 -4.20 29.97 30.30
CA VAL A 219 -3.74 31.00 31.26
C VAL A 219 -4.61 32.26 31.19
N ASN A 220 -5.27 32.57 30.06
CA ASN A 220 -6.09 33.79 29.97
C ASN A 220 -7.50 33.71 30.58
N ASN A 221 -8.01 32.52 30.94
CA ASN A 221 -9.30 32.42 31.65
C ASN A 221 -9.17 32.50 33.18
N MET A 222 -7.97 32.34 33.76
CA MET A 222 -7.75 32.58 35.20
C MET A 222 -7.51 34.06 35.51
N ASN A 223 -6.92 34.82 34.59
CA ASN A 223 -6.76 36.28 34.78
C ASN A 223 -8.09 37.04 34.65
N ASN A 224 -9.07 36.53 33.88
CA ASN A 224 -10.40 37.14 33.80
C ASN A 224 -11.30 36.79 34.99
N MET A 225 -11.10 35.63 35.65
CA MET A 225 -11.80 35.32 36.91
C MET A 225 -11.21 36.07 38.11
N ASN A 226 -9.90 36.33 38.12
CA ASN A 226 -9.24 37.09 39.18
C ASN A 226 -9.50 38.61 39.06
N ASN A 227 -9.64 39.16 37.85
CA ASN A 227 -9.98 40.57 37.67
C ASN A 227 -11.45 40.89 37.98
N VAL A 228 -12.39 39.97 37.72
CA VAL A 228 -13.82 40.16 38.07
C VAL A 228 -14.08 40.01 39.58
N SER A 229 -13.25 39.25 40.28
CA SER A 229 -13.33 39.10 41.74
C SER A 229 -12.62 40.25 42.48
N LEU A 230 -11.52 40.80 41.96
CA LEU A 230 -10.88 42.00 42.51
C LEU A 230 -11.72 43.27 42.34
N VAL A 231 -12.39 43.47 41.19
CA VAL A 231 -13.26 44.64 40.98
C VAL A 231 -14.51 44.60 41.87
N ASN A 232 -14.99 43.40 42.25
CA ASN A 232 -16.16 43.25 43.15
C ASN A 232 -15.82 43.32 44.65
N LEU A 233 -14.55 43.22 45.03
CA LEU A 233 -14.10 43.37 46.42
C LEU A 233 -13.83 44.84 46.80
N ASP A 234 -13.45 45.69 45.83
CA ASP A 234 -13.10 47.09 46.09
C ASP A 234 -14.32 48.02 46.23
N SER A 235 -15.50 47.62 45.71
CA SER A 235 -16.75 48.42 45.83
C SER A 235 -17.53 48.18 47.13
N ARG A 236 -17.04 47.34 48.06
CA ARG A 236 -17.70 47.06 49.35
C ARG A 236 -16.87 47.47 50.58
N ALA A 237 -15.76 48.18 50.38
CA ALA A 237 -14.84 48.59 51.45
C ALA A 237 -14.52 50.09 51.48
N VAL A 238 -15.42 50.94 50.97
CA VAL A 238 -15.42 52.37 51.28
C VAL A 238 -16.78 52.73 51.85
N ILE A 239 -16.71 53.28 53.05
CA ILE A 239 -17.73 53.84 53.95
C ILE A 239 -18.86 54.55 53.20
#